data_AF-A0A2A5HXS0-F1
#
_entry.id   AF-A0A2A5HXS0-F1
#
_cell.length_a   1.000
_cell.length_b   1.000
_cell.length_c   1.000
_cell.angle_alpha   90.00
_cell.angle_beta   90.00
_cell.angle_gamma   90.00
#
_symmetry.space_group_name_H-M   'P 1'
#
loop_
_entity.id
_entity.type
_entity.pdbx_description
1 polymer ?
#
loop_
_entity_poly.entity_id
_entity_poly.type
_entity_poly.pdbx_seq_one_letter_code
_entity_poly.pdbx_strand_id
1 'polypeptide(L)'
;MQWPSVKYKKFAKYAGVAALALNVCAAYGLDDKRLWLPAKYNTYFLKLKDAALAAEALDRCVKVLSGTIDLEQGVPDHPMYRILCQQKSGRNYNEMVDGLTMETLTTQIIIELEPTPEELEIIRIAEEARIAMAREVRMAEQWQICNDALMSKVTLMAGVSVLTLVRPEPVEFTEELVSYLIDFDAKDMYGAALKYRSSCTSLVSGEVSVGIRRRVD
;
A
#
# COMPACT_ATOMS: atom_id res chain seq x y z
N MET A 1 14.29 51.98 -14.30
CA MET A 1 13.07 51.13 -14.36
C MET A 1 12.10 51.64 -13.30
N GLN A 2 11.05 52.32 -13.74
CA GLN A 2 10.01 52.93 -12.90
C GLN A 2 8.96 51.87 -12.54
N TRP A 3 8.60 51.78 -11.26
CA TRP A 3 7.46 51.02 -10.77
C TRP A 3 6.27 51.96 -10.54
N PRO A 4 5.04 51.61 -10.98
CA PRO A 4 3.88 52.45 -10.74
C PRO A 4 3.28 52.20 -9.36
N SER A 5 2.95 53.30 -8.68
CA SER A 5 2.19 53.37 -7.45
C SER A 5 0.72 53.01 -7.67
N VAL A 6 0.25 51.94 -7.00
CA VAL A 6 -1.17 51.55 -6.99
C VAL A 6 -1.88 52.26 -5.83
N LYS A 7 -2.93 53.01 -6.16
CA LYS A 7 -3.79 53.73 -5.22
C LYS A 7 -4.85 52.78 -4.64
N TYR A 8 -4.85 52.58 -3.32
CA TYR A 8 -5.92 51.89 -2.61
C TYR A 8 -7.11 52.84 -2.39
N LYS A 9 -8.27 52.50 -2.98
CA LYS A 9 -9.55 53.16 -2.69
C LYS A 9 -10.26 52.46 -1.53
N LYS A 10 -10.76 53.30 -0.64
CA LYS A 10 -11.46 53.01 0.61
C LYS A 10 -12.90 52.49 0.40
N PHE A 11 -13.27 51.56 1.27
CA PHE A 11 -14.58 51.32 1.92
C PHE A 11 -15.87 51.50 1.11
N ALA A 12 -16.65 50.40 1.00
CA ALA A 12 -18.10 50.45 0.98
C ALA A 12 -18.69 49.32 1.82
N LYS A 13 -19.42 49.73 2.86
CA LYS A 13 -20.24 48.93 3.76
C LYS A 13 -21.49 48.44 3.01
N TYR A 14 -21.76 47.14 3.03
CA TYR A 14 -23.10 46.55 2.83
C TYR A 14 -23.19 45.39 3.84
N ALA A 15 -23.85 45.58 4.98
CA ALA A 15 -25.30 45.49 5.19
C ALA A 15 -25.82 44.07 4.89
N GLY A 16 -26.29 43.43 5.96
CA GLY A 16 -26.50 42.00 6.06
C GLY A 16 -27.57 41.44 5.14
N VAL A 17 -27.31 40.23 4.66
CA VAL A 17 -28.33 39.27 4.24
C VAL A 17 -28.22 38.11 5.20
N ALA A 18 -29.14 38.05 6.17
CA ALA A 18 -29.34 36.90 7.01
C ALA A 18 -29.87 35.77 6.11
N ALA A 19 -28.98 34.87 5.70
CA ALA A 19 -29.36 33.64 5.03
C ALA A 19 -30.06 32.74 6.07
N LEU A 20 -31.39 32.67 6.01
CA LEU A 20 -32.14 31.56 6.58
C LEU A 20 -31.66 30.28 5.88
N ALA A 21 -30.72 29.57 6.50
CA ALA A 21 -30.48 28.18 6.19
C ALA A 21 -31.72 27.40 6.65
N LEU A 22 -32.71 27.27 5.75
CA LEU A 22 -33.77 26.28 5.86
C LEU A 22 -33.08 24.92 5.81
N ASN A 23 -32.74 24.42 7.00
CA ASN A 23 -32.28 23.07 7.22
C ASN A 23 -33.49 22.18 6.91
N VAL A 24 -33.61 21.79 5.64
CA VAL A 24 -34.58 20.79 5.19
C VAL A 24 -34.14 19.49 5.84
N CYS A 25 -34.62 19.22 7.06
CA CYS A 25 -34.64 17.88 7.60
C CYS A 25 -35.47 17.06 6.62
N ALA A 26 -34.80 16.32 5.75
CA ALA A 26 -35.41 15.22 5.04
C ALA A 26 -35.93 14.27 6.12
N ALA A 27 -37.23 14.36 6.41
CA ALA A 27 -37.91 13.42 7.28
C ALA A 27 -37.94 12.09 6.53
N TYR A 28 -36.89 11.30 6.70
CA TYR A 28 -36.91 9.90 6.34
C TYR A 28 -37.91 9.22 7.27
N GLY A 29 -39.13 9.07 6.79
CA GLY A 29 -40.18 8.34 7.48
C GLY A 29 -40.00 6.87 7.14
N LEU A 30 -39.49 6.10 8.09
CA LEU A 30 -39.50 4.64 8.03
C LEU A 30 -40.92 4.14 7.73
N ASP A 31 -41.06 3.35 6.66
CA ASP A 31 -42.34 2.78 6.23
C ASP A 31 -42.58 1.45 6.96
N ASP A 32 -43.42 1.50 8.00
CA ASP A 32 -43.75 0.37 8.89
C ASP A 32 -44.21 -0.88 8.14
N LYS A 33 -44.77 -0.74 6.92
CA LYS A 33 -45.23 -1.89 6.10
C LYS A 33 -44.08 -2.76 5.58
N ARG A 34 -42.84 -2.27 5.66
CA ARG A 34 -41.63 -2.97 5.24
C ARG A 34 -41.01 -3.82 6.36
N LEU A 35 -41.50 -3.61 7.58
CA LEU A 35 -41.10 -4.38 8.74
C LEU A 35 -42.06 -5.54 8.91
N TRP A 36 -41.53 -6.73 9.12
CA TRP A 36 -42.33 -7.91 9.31
C TRP A 36 -41.68 -8.84 10.33
N LEU A 37 -42.52 -9.49 11.14
CA LEU A 37 -42.11 -10.52 12.08
C LEU A 37 -43.06 -11.73 11.96
N PRO A 38 -42.55 -12.96 12.21
CA PRO A 38 -43.42 -14.11 12.38
C PRO A 38 -44.37 -13.90 13.58
N ALA A 39 -45.57 -14.49 13.53
CA ALA A 39 -46.63 -14.23 14.50
C ALA A 39 -46.21 -14.39 15.98
N LYS A 40 -45.37 -15.39 16.28
CA LYS A 40 -44.84 -15.65 17.63
C LYS A 40 -43.98 -14.50 18.18
N TYR A 41 -43.38 -13.69 17.31
CA TYR A 41 -42.44 -12.62 17.66
C TYR A 41 -43.06 -11.23 17.52
N ASN A 42 -44.37 -11.12 17.29
CA ASN A 42 -45.01 -9.82 17.09
C ASN A 42 -44.86 -8.86 18.29
N THR A 43 -44.62 -9.39 19.49
CA THR A 43 -44.29 -8.60 20.68
C THR A 43 -43.01 -7.78 20.54
N TYR A 44 -42.10 -8.19 19.66
CA TYR A 44 -40.84 -7.50 19.38
C TYR A 44 -40.95 -6.46 18.25
N PHE A 45 -42.15 -6.21 17.71
CA PHE A 45 -42.31 -5.33 16.55
C PHE A 45 -41.83 -3.89 16.81
N LEU A 46 -42.10 -3.34 18.00
CA LEU A 46 -41.63 -2.00 18.35
C LEU A 46 -40.10 -1.94 18.38
N LYS A 47 -39.44 -2.97 18.93
CA LYS A 47 -37.98 -3.05 18.93
C LYS A 47 -37.38 -3.23 17.53
N LEU A 48 -38.06 -3.96 16.64
CA LEU A 48 -37.67 -4.04 15.23
C LEU A 48 -37.74 -2.66 14.56
N LYS A 49 -38.73 -1.85 14.90
CA LYS A 49 -38.84 -0.47 14.41
C LYS A 49 -37.67 0.39 14.90
N ASP A 50 -37.34 0.31 16.19
CA ASP A 50 -36.19 1.02 16.75
C ASP A 50 -34.88 0.60 16.09
N ALA A 51 -34.70 -0.70 15.85
CA ALA A 51 -33.54 -1.24 15.14
C ALA A 51 -33.44 -0.75 13.68
N ALA A 52 -34.57 -0.66 12.97
CA ALA A 52 -34.61 -0.12 11.63
C ALA A 52 -34.25 1.39 11.59
N LEU A 53 -34.69 2.16 12.59
CA LEU A 53 -34.28 3.56 12.74
C LEU A 53 -32.78 3.69 13.06
N ALA A 54 -32.23 2.81 13.90
CA ALA A 54 -30.80 2.77 14.19
C ALA A 54 -29.97 2.48 12.92
N ALA A 55 -30.43 1.56 12.08
CA ALA A 55 -29.79 1.27 10.79
C ALA A 55 -29.92 2.44 9.79
N GLU A 56 -31.07 3.14 9.76
CA GLU A 56 -31.28 4.31 8.91
C GLU A 56 -30.44 5.52 9.33
N ALA A 57 -30.08 5.62 10.61
CA ALA A 57 -29.18 6.66 11.13
C ALA A 57 -27.73 6.52 10.65
N LEU A 58 -27.36 5.38 10.05
CA LEU A 58 -26.03 5.18 9.46
C LEU A 58 -25.88 5.93 8.13
N ASP A 59 -24.77 6.65 7.95
CA ASP A 59 -24.47 7.41 6.72
C ASP A 59 -24.50 6.58 5.41
N ARG A 60 -24.29 5.26 5.53
CA ARG A 60 -24.32 4.29 4.42
C ARG A 60 -25.72 3.78 4.08
N CYS A 61 -26.71 3.90 4.97
CA CYS A 61 -28.10 3.53 4.68
C CYS A 61 -28.87 4.76 4.18
N VAL A 62 -29.18 4.80 2.89
CA VAL A 62 -30.04 5.85 2.32
C VAL A 62 -31.51 5.57 2.59
N LYS A 63 -31.88 4.28 2.64
CA LYS A 63 -33.28 3.85 2.78
C LYS A 63 -33.37 2.43 3.31
N VAL A 64 -34.24 2.22 4.29
CA VAL A 64 -34.64 0.87 4.72
C VAL A 64 -35.63 0.26 3.72
N LEU A 65 -35.27 -0.91 3.18
CA LEU A 65 -36.10 -1.67 2.24
C LEU A 65 -36.98 -2.70 2.95
N SER A 66 -36.43 -3.37 3.96
CA SER A 66 -37.16 -4.32 4.81
C SER A 66 -36.45 -4.57 6.14
N GLY A 67 -37.15 -5.13 7.11
CA GLY A 67 -36.57 -5.55 8.39
C GLY A 67 -37.30 -6.76 8.97
N THR A 68 -36.54 -7.67 9.59
CA THR A 68 -37.06 -8.87 10.27
C THR A 68 -36.18 -9.24 11.46
N ILE A 69 -36.67 -10.12 12.33
CA ILE A 69 -35.84 -10.83 13.31
C ILE A 69 -35.01 -11.90 12.61
N ASP A 70 -33.77 -12.05 13.05
CA ASP A 70 -32.85 -13.11 12.67
C ASP A 70 -32.91 -14.23 13.72
N LEU A 71 -33.51 -15.35 13.34
CA LEU A 71 -33.71 -16.49 14.25
C LEU A 71 -32.48 -17.41 14.32
N GLU A 72 -31.51 -17.25 13.42
CA GLU A 72 -30.28 -18.04 13.43
C GLU A 72 -29.25 -17.42 14.37
N GLN A 73 -29.20 -16.09 14.41
CA GLN A 73 -28.24 -15.34 15.24
C GLN A 73 -28.84 -14.84 16.56
N GLY A 74 -30.16 -14.68 16.65
CA GLY A 74 -30.86 -14.24 17.85
C GLY A 74 -31.28 -15.40 18.76
N VAL A 75 -31.36 -15.12 20.06
CA VAL A 75 -32.02 -16.00 21.06
C VAL A 75 -33.21 -15.27 21.69
N PRO A 76 -34.17 -15.95 22.33
CA PRO A 76 -35.40 -15.31 22.82
C PRO A 76 -35.19 -14.07 23.72
N ASP A 77 -34.15 -14.08 24.54
CA ASP A 77 -33.80 -12.97 25.44
C ASP A 77 -32.82 -11.96 24.82
N HIS A 78 -32.33 -12.25 23.61
CA HIS A 78 -31.37 -11.43 22.87
C HIS A 78 -31.73 -11.47 21.37
N PRO A 79 -32.81 -10.79 20.95
CA PRO A 79 -33.23 -10.80 19.57
C PRO A 79 -32.20 -10.06 18.71
N MET A 80 -31.89 -10.62 17.56
CA MET A 80 -31.08 -9.96 16.54
C MET A 80 -31.99 -9.53 15.40
N TYR A 81 -31.83 -8.31 14.90
CA TYR A 81 -32.60 -7.81 13.77
C TYR A 81 -31.73 -7.70 12.53
N ARG A 82 -32.29 -8.11 11.39
CA ARG A 82 -31.67 -8.01 10.08
C ARG A 82 -32.44 -6.97 9.28
N ILE A 83 -31.78 -5.84 8.99
CA ILE A 83 -32.35 -4.70 8.28
C ILE A 83 -31.72 -4.62 6.88
N LEU A 84 -32.52 -4.77 5.83
CA LEU A 84 -32.07 -4.59 4.46
C LEU A 84 -32.05 -3.09 4.11
N CYS A 85 -30.88 -2.54 3.91
CA CYS A 85 -30.65 -1.14 3.57
C CYS A 85 -30.18 -0.97 2.13
N GLN A 86 -30.57 0.14 1.50
CA GLN A 86 -30.03 0.59 0.21
C GLN A 86 -28.93 1.63 0.44
N GLN A 87 -27.82 1.52 -0.30
CA GLN A 87 -26.71 2.47 -0.28
C GLN A 87 -26.89 3.61 -1.29
N LYS A 88 -26.09 4.67 -1.17
CA LYS A 88 -25.98 5.77 -2.16
C LYS A 88 -25.63 5.26 -3.57
N SER A 89 -24.90 4.14 -3.66
CA SER A 89 -24.56 3.47 -4.93
C SER A 89 -25.73 2.74 -5.59
N GLY A 90 -26.88 2.63 -4.90
CA GLY A 90 -28.03 1.82 -5.31
C GLY A 90 -27.92 0.33 -4.95
N ARG A 91 -26.78 -0.13 -4.41
CA ARG A 91 -26.61 -1.51 -3.92
C ARG A 91 -27.32 -1.73 -2.59
N ASN A 92 -27.73 -2.96 -2.33
CA ASN A 92 -28.40 -3.35 -1.08
C ASN A 92 -27.45 -4.13 -0.18
N TYR A 93 -27.62 -4.01 1.14
CA TYR A 93 -26.88 -4.78 2.14
C TYR A 93 -27.73 -5.03 3.39
N ASN A 94 -27.37 -6.04 4.18
CA ASN A 94 -28.01 -6.29 5.46
C ASN A 94 -27.20 -5.66 6.59
N GLU A 95 -27.84 -4.79 7.36
CA GLU A 95 -27.34 -4.33 8.65
C GLU A 95 -27.91 -5.23 9.76
N MET A 96 -27.04 -5.75 10.60
CA MET A 96 -27.41 -6.52 11.77
C MET A 96 -27.46 -5.56 12.96
N VAL A 97 -28.56 -5.57 13.68
CA VAL A 97 -28.79 -4.68 14.83
C VAL A 97 -29.11 -5.53 16.05
N ASP A 98 -28.40 -5.27 17.13
CA ASP A 98 -28.65 -5.89 18.43
C ASP A 98 -29.99 -5.40 19.00
N GLY A 99 -30.88 -6.32 19.37
CA GLY A 99 -32.22 -5.97 19.82
C GLY A 99 -32.36 -5.58 21.30
N LEU A 100 -31.26 -5.56 22.06
CA LEU A 100 -31.19 -4.93 23.38
C LEU A 100 -30.52 -3.57 23.33
N THR A 101 -29.36 -3.47 22.69
CA THR A 101 -28.56 -2.23 22.69
C THR A 101 -28.90 -1.29 21.53
N MET A 102 -29.52 -1.81 20.47
CA MET A 102 -29.72 -1.13 19.18
C MET A 102 -28.41 -0.76 18.49
N GLU A 103 -27.30 -1.39 18.87
CA GLU A 103 -26.00 -1.21 18.20
C GLU A 103 -25.94 -2.01 16.90
N THR A 104 -25.34 -1.41 15.88
CA THR A 104 -25.20 -1.98 14.54
C THR A 104 -23.91 -2.80 14.46
N LEU A 105 -23.99 -4.07 14.11
CA LEU A 105 -22.87 -5.02 14.15
C LEU A 105 -22.17 -5.25 12.80
N THR A 106 -22.77 -4.81 11.68
CA THR A 106 -22.22 -5.07 10.33
C THR A 106 -21.42 -3.87 9.78
N THR A 107 -21.52 -2.72 10.43
CA THR A 107 -20.81 -1.51 10.01
C THR A 107 -19.43 -1.44 10.62
N GLN A 108 -18.48 -2.14 9.99
CA GLN A 108 -17.08 -1.75 10.08
C GLN A 108 -16.86 -0.61 9.09
N ILE A 109 -16.83 0.62 9.59
CA ILE A 109 -16.33 1.74 8.80
C ILE A 109 -14.82 1.51 8.68
N ILE A 110 -14.38 0.91 7.57
CA ILE A 110 -12.97 0.97 7.20
C ILE A 110 -12.71 2.43 6.84
N ILE A 111 -12.24 3.21 7.81
CA ILE A 111 -11.76 4.56 7.56
C ILE A 111 -10.44 4.37 6.82
N GLU A 112 -10.50 4.36 5.49
CA GLU A 112 -9.31 4.48 4.66
C GLU A 112 -8.84 5.93 4.80
N LEU A 113 -8.01 6.18 5.81
CA LEU A 113 -7.32 7.46 5.94
C LEU A 113 -6.33 7.54 4.78
N GLU A 114 -6.66 8.37 3.79
CA GLU A 114 -5.68 8.75 2.77
C GLU A 114 -4.50 9.43 3.48
N PRO A 115 -3.26 8.96 3.27
CA PRO A 115 -2.09 9.56 3.89
C PRO A 115 -1.97 11.02 3.45
N THR A 116 -1.60 11.90 4.38
CA THR A 116 -1.31 13.30 4.07
C THR A 116 -0.13 13.39 3.10
N PRO A 117 0.01 14.50 2.34
CA PRO A 117 1.16 14.70 1.45
C PRO A 117 2.52 14.57 2.16
N GLU A 118 2.59 14.96 3.43
CA GLU A 118 3.81 14.82 4.26
C GLU A 118 4.12 13.35 4.58
N GLU A 119 3.10 12.55 4.91
CA GLU A 119 3.24 11.11 5.16
C GLU A 119 3.62 10.35 3.90
N LEU A 120 3.05 10.71 2.74
CA LEU A 120 3.41 10.12 1.46
C LEU A 120 4.89 10.32 1.12
N GLU A 121 5.43 11.50 1.41
CA GLU A 121 6.84 11.78 1.17
C GLU A 121 7.76 10.96 2.09
N ILE A 122 7.38 10.80 3.36
CA ILE A 122 8.10 9.92 4.30
C ILE A 122 8.10 8.47 3.79
N ILE A 123 6.95 7.97 3.31
CA ILE A 123 6.83 6.63 2.75
C ILE A 123 7.72 6.48 1.51
N ARG A 124 7.73 7.48 0.61
CA ARG A 124 8.57 7.48 -0.59
C ARG A 124 10.06 7.39 -0.24
N ILE A 125 10.52 8.24 0.68
CA ILE A 125 11.93 8.26 1.11
C ILE A 125 12.31 6.92 1.76
N ALA A 126 11.45 6.37 2.62
CA ALA A 126 11.69 5.08 3.27
C ALA A 126 11.78 3.94 2.24
N GLU A 127 10.90 3.92 1.24
CA GLU A 127 10.90 2.91 0.19
C GLU A 127 12.14 3.02 -0.71
N GLU A 128 12.55 4.22 -1.08
CA GLU A 128 13.78 4.45 -1.84
C GLU A 128 15.03 4.00 -1.08
N ALA A 129 15.09 4.28 0.23
CA ALA A 129 16.17 3.80 1.09
C ALA A 129 16.19 2.26 1.15
N ARG A 130 15.02 1.62 1.26
CA ARG A 130 14.89 0.16 1.26
C ARG A 130 15.38 -0.45 -0.05
N ILE A 131 15.01 0.14 -1.19
CA ILE A 131 15.45 -0.30 -2.52
C ILE A 131 16.97 -0.13 -2.67
N ALA A 132 17.53 1.01 -2.24
CA ALA A 132 18.97 1.25 -2.27
C ALA A 132 19.74 0.24 -1.42
N MET A 133 19.28 -0.05 -0.21
CA MET A 133 19.90 -1.07 0.65
C MET A 133 19.83 -2.47 0.03
N ALA A 134 18.67 -2.85 -0.54
CA ALA A 134 18.52 -4.15 -1.20
C ALA A 134 19.45 -4.29 -2.41
N ARG A 135 19.63 -3.21 -3.19
CA ARG A 135 20.58 -3.15 -4.30
C ARG A 135 22.02 -3.38 -3.83
N GLU A 136 22.42 -2.71 -2.76
CA GLU A 136 23.78 -2.82 -2.22
C GLU A 136 24.10 -4.23 -1.71
N VAL A 137 23.15 -4.86 -0.99
CA VAL A 137 23.27 -6.24 -0.52
C VAL A 137 23.41 -7.20 -1.70
N ARG A 138 22.52 -7.09 -2.70
CA ARG A 138 22.57 -7.95 -3.90
C ARG A 138 23.90 -7.80 -4.64
N MET A 139 24.39 -6.58 -4.79
CA MET A 139 25.70 -6.34 -5.40
C MET A 139 26.85 -6.93 -4.58
N ALA A 140 26.76 -6.98 -3.25
CA ALA A 140 27.80 -7.54 -2.40
C ALA A 140 27.86 -9.06 -2.52
N GLU A 141 26.70 -9.71 -2.50
CA GLU A 141 26.57 -11.16 -2.66
C GLU A 141 27.08 -11.61 -4.04
N GLN A 142 26.63 -10.94 -5.10
CA GLN A 142 27.03 -11.28 -6.48
C GLN A 142 28.52 -11.01 -6.72
N TRP A 143 29.08 -9.96 -6.11
CA TRP A 143 30.52 -9.73 -6.14
C TRP A 143 31.29 -10.88 -5.49
N GLN A 144 30.87 -11.35 -4.32
CA GLN A 144 31.53 -12.44 -3.63
C GLN A 144 31.53 -13.72 -4.47
N ILE A 145 30.38 -14.06 -5.06
CA ILE A 145 30.22 -15.19 -5.98
C ILE A 145 31.20 -15.07 -7.16
N CYS A 146 31.26 -13.89 -7.79
CA CYS A 146 32.16 -13.63 -8.90
C CYS A 146 33.64 -13.71 -8.53
N ASN A 147 34.00 -13.16 -7.38
CA ASN A 147 35.37 -13.18 -6.88
C ASN A 147 35.80 -14.63 -6.57
N ASP A 148 34.96 -15.41 -5.91
CA ASP A 148 35.25 -16.82 -5.59
C ASP A 148 35.39 -17.67 -6.86
N ALA A 149 34.52 -17.45 -7.86
CA ALA A 149 34.60 -18.11 -9.16
C ALA A 149 35.89 -17.73 -9.92
N LEU A 150 36.30 -16.46 -9.87
CA LEU A 150 37.56 -16.02 -10.45
C LEU A 150 38.75 -16.66 -9.76
N MET A 151 38.80 -16.60 -8.42
CA MET A 151 39.90 -17.16 -7.64
C MET A 151 40.04 -18.67 -7.89
N SER A 152 38.93 -19.39 -7.98
CA SER A 152 38.91 -20.80 -8.37
C SER A 152 39.55 -21.02 -9.76
N LYS A 153 39.17 -20.24 -10.77
CA LYS A 153 39.75 -20.33 -12.13
C LYS A 153 41.24 -20.01 -12.21
N VAL A 154 41.72 -19.05 -11.43
CA VAL A 154 43.13 -18.61 -11.46
C VAL A 154 44.02 -19.33 -10.46
N THR A 155 43.51 -20.32 -9.73
CA THR A 155 44.26 -21.10 -8.73
C THR A 155 45.57 -21.67 -9.26
N LEU A 156 45.62 -22.05 -10.55
CA LEU A 156 46.80 -22.64 -11.19
C LEU A 156 47.76 -21.59 -11.78
N MET A 157 47.42 -20.31 -11.72
CA MET A 157 48.29 -19.23 -12.20
C MET A 157 49.29 -18.84 -11.11
N ALA A 158 50.56 -18.68 -11.48
CA ALA A 158 51.59 -18.26 -10.54
C ALA A 158 51.50 -16.76 -10.28
N GLY A 159 51.68 -16.34 -9.01
CA GLY A 159 51.84 -14.93 -8.64
C GLY A 159 50.63 -14.04 -8.96
N VAL A 160 49.41 -14.56 -8.82
CA VAL A 160 48.17 -13.78 -9.03
C VAL A 160 48.09 -12.62 -8.03
N SER A 161 47.85 -11.42 -8.55
CA SER A 161 47.62 -10.21 -7.79
C SER A 161 46.39 -9.48 -8.35
N VAL A 162 45.27 -9.56 -7.64
CA VAL A 162 44.05 -8.83 -8.00
C VAL A 162 44.28 -7.33 -7.78
N LEU A 163 44.15 -6.52 -8.82
CA LEU A 163 44.38 -5.08 -8.75
C LEU A 163 43.15 -4.32 -8.20
N THR A 164 42.00 -4.99 -8.21
CA THR A 164 40.71 -4.44 -7.77
C THR A 164 40.54 -4.65 -6.27
N LEU A 165 41.06 -3.72 -5.46
CA LEU A 165 41.05 -3.81 -3.98
C LEU A 165 39.67 -3.60 -3.36
N VAL A 166 38.78 -2.91 -4.07
CA VAL A 166 37.40 -2.61 -3.65
C VAL A 166 36.47 -3.16 -4.72
N ARG A 167 35.30 -3.67 -4.32
CA ARG A 167 34.25 -4.12 -5.24
C ARG A 167 34.03 -3.06 -6.33
N PRO A 168 34.26 -3.37 -7.61
CA PRO A 168 34.07 -2.43 -8.70
C PRO A 168 32.59 -2.19 -8.93
N GLU A 169 32.25 -1.05 -9.57
CA GLU A 169 30.91 -0.88 -10.10
C GLU A 169 30.64 -1.93 -11.19
N PRO A 170 29.45 -2.53 -11.22
CA PRO A 170 29.10 -3.51 -12.23
C PRO A 170 29.00 -2.83 -13.59
N VAL A 171 29.48 -3.51 -14.63
CA VAL A 171 29.31 -3.04 -16.01
C VAL A 171 27.86 -3.17 -16.45
N GLU A 172 27.19 -4.21 -15.96
CA GLU A 172 25.77 -4.44 -16.19
C GLU A 172 25.12 -4.89 -14.89
N PHE A 173 23.99 -4.27 -14.55
CA PHE A 173 23.21 -4.59 -13.36
C PHE A 173 21.73 -4.54 -13.68
N THR A 174 21.17 -5.71 -13.96
CA THR A 174 19.74 -5.89 -14.23
C THR A 174 19.10 -6.71 -13.10
N GLU A 175 17.82 -7.02 -13.24
CA GLU A 175 17.13 -7.94 -12.33
C GLU A 175 17.56 -9.39 -12.51
N GLU A 176 18.13 -9.74 -13.67
CA GLU A 176 18.44 -11.12 -14.03
C GLU A 176 19.93 -11.44 -13.92
N LEU A 177 20.79 -10.43 -14.13
CA LEU A 177 22.23 -10.64 -14.16
C LEU A 177 23.02 -9.44 -13.61
N VAL A 178 24.22 -9.76 -13.14
CA VAL A 178 25.23 -8.78 -12.75
C VAL A 178 26.55 -9.13 -13.40
N SER A 179 27.21 -8.14 -14.01
CA SER A 179 28.53 -8.33 -14.62
C SER A 179 29.59 -7.40 -14.04
N TYR A 180 30.78 -7.95 -13.83
CA TYR A 180 31.94 -7.25 -13.29
C TYR A 180 33.15 -7.41 -14.20
N LEU A 181 33.97 -6.36 -14.27
CA LEU A 181 35.32 -6.44 -14.83
C LEU A 181 36.34 -6.39 -13.71
N ILE A 182 37.22 -7.40 -13.67
CA ILE A 182 38.21 -7.56 -12.61
C ILE A 182 39.58 -7.62 -13.27
N ASP A 183 40.40 -6.61 -12.99
CA ASP A 183 41.77 -6.57 -13.47
C ASP A 183 42.71 -7.27 -12.47
N PHE A 184 43.58 -8.14 -12.98
CA PHE A 184 44.57 -8.84 -12.17
C PHE A 184 45.84 -9.10 -12.98
N ASP A 185 46.95 -9.16 -12.27
CA ASP A 185 48.24 -9.54 -12.83
C ASP A 185 48.60 -10.97 -12.38
N ALA A 186 49.39 -11.67 -13.18
CA ALA A 186 49.93 -12.99 -12.90
C ALA A 186 51.37 -13.09 -13.43
N LYS A 187 52.01 -14.25 -13.26
CA LYS A 187 53.34 -14.54 -13.80
C LYS A 187 53.33 -15.81 -14.63
N ASP A 188 54.14 -15.83 -15.69
CA ASP A 188 54.40 -17.05 -16.46
C ASP A 188 55.39 -17.99 -15.73
N MET A 189 55.72 -19.12 -16.35
CA MET A 189 56.65 -20.11 -15.79
C MET A 189 58.10 -19.58 -15.66
N TYR A 190 58.44 -18.51 -16.37
CA TYR A 190 59.75 -17.85 -16.33
C TYR A 190 59.75 -16.60 -15.42
N GLY A 191 58.62 -16.29 -14.78
CA GLY A 191 58.45 -15.14 -13.89
C GLY A 191 58.10 -13.83 -14.60
N ALA A 192 57.86 -13.83 -15.91
CA ALA A 192 57.44 -12.64 -16.65
C ALA A 192 56.01 -12.24 -16.27
N ALA A 193 55.76 -10.94 -16.11
CA ALA A 193 54.46 -10.42 -15.72
C ALA A 193 53.43 -10.55 -16.86
N LEU A 194 52.26 -11.08 -16.54
CA LEU A 194 51.10 -11.24 -17.42
C LEU A 194 49.96 -10.39 -16.89
N LYS A 195 49.34 -9.59 -17.76
CA LYS A 195 48.22 -8.70 -17.42
C LYS A 195 46.91 -9.25 -17.96
N TYR A 196 45.92 -9.42 -17.09
CA TYR A 196 44.63 -9.99 -17.46
C TYR A 196 43.47 -9.10 -17.00
N ARG A 197 42.36 -9.23 -17.74
CA ARG A 197 41.04 -8.74 -17.38
C ARG A 197 40.08 -9.90 -17.39
N SER A 198 39.42 -10.13 -16.27
CA SER A 198 38.31 -11.06 -16.15
C SER A 198 37.00 -10.32 -16.36
N SER A 199 36.10 -10.91 -17.13
CA SER A 199 34.67 -10.59 -17.15
C SER A 199 33.93 -11.68 -16.39
N CYS A 200 33.34 -11.34 -15.26
CA CYS A 200 32.45 -12.24 -14.55
C CYS A 200 31.00 -11.83 -14.79
N THR A 201 30.16 -12.76 -15.18
CA THR A 201 28.71 -12.58 -15.27
C THR A 201 28.04 -13.60 -14.36
N SER A 202 27.24 -13.12 -13.41
CA SER A 202 26.48 -13.95 -12.49
C SER A 202 24.99 -13.73 -12.73
N LEU A 203 24.26 -14.82 -12.96
CA LEU A 203 22.80 -14.81 -13.09
C LEU A 203 22.16 -14.95 -11.70
N VAL A 204 20.96 -14.39 -11.53
CA VAL A 204 20.17 -14.58 -10.30
C VAL A 204 19.78 -16.04 -10.07
N SER A 205 19.76 -16.86 -11.12
CA SER A 205 19.60 -18.32 -11.04
C SER A 205 20.76 -19.04 -10.33
N GLY A 206 21.88 -18.36 -10.07
CA GLY A 206 23.08 -18.91 -9.46
C GLY A 206 24.12 -19.43 -10.46
N GLU A 207 23.87 -19.32 -11.77
CA GLU A 207 24.86 -19.64 -12.78
C GLU A 207 25.90 -18.52 -12.90
N VAL A 208 27.19 -18.90 -12.94
CA VAL A 208 28.31 -17.96 -12.98
C VAL A 208 29.21 -18.30 -14.15
N SER A 209 29.48 -17.32 -15.00
CA SER A 209 30.42 -17.42 -16.12
C SER A 209 31.57 -16.45 -15.93
N VAL A 210 32.79 -16.96 -16.00
CA VAL A 210 34.02 -16.17 -15.87
C VAL A 210 34.84 -16.30 -17.15
N GLY A 211 35.04 -15.20 -17.87
CA GLY A 211 35.90 -15.12 -19.05
C GLY A 211 37.19 -14.37 -18.71
N ILE A 212 38.35 -14.93 -19.01
CA ILE A 212 39.65 -14.26 -18.78
C ILE A 212 40.26 -13.91 -20.13
N ARG A 213 40.65 -12.65 -20.33
CA ARG A 213 41.33 -12.17 -21.54
C ARG A 213 42.57 -11.38 -21.16
N ARG A 214 43.58 -11.40 -22.03
CA ARG A 214 44.78 -10.56 -21.86
C ARG A 214 44.36 -9.09 -21.94
N ARG A 215 44.82 -8.28 -20.99
CA ARG A 215 44.64 -6.82 -21.02
C ARG A 215 45.71 -6.23 -21.94
N VAL A 216 45.29 -5.44 -22.93
CA VAL A 216 46.18 -4.59 -23.72
C VAL A 216 46.18 -3.23 -23.02
N ASP A 217 47.36 -2.75 -22.65
CA ASP A 217 47.53 -1.41 -22.09
C ASP A 217 47.30 -0.33 -23.16
#